data_AF-A0A9P6X5S3-F1
#
_entry.id   AF-A0A9P6X5S3-F1
#
_cell.length_a   1.000
_cell.length_b   1.000
_cell.length_c   1.000
_cell.angle_alpha   90.00
_cell.angle_beta   90.00
_cell.angle_gamma   90.00
#
_symmetry.space_group_name_H-M   'P 1'
#
loop_
_entity.id
_entity.type
_entity.pdbx_description
1 polymer ?
#
loop_
_entity_poly.entity_id
_entity_poly.type
_entity_poly.pdbx_seq_one_letter_code
_entity_poly.pdbx_strand_id
1 'polypeptide(L)'
;MRINQALRILIQHKKQDDTISPSSYRPVDNETYYTPPTTPILEFDYAITIRLTNTGKDIKIGLATEPPYLSVANIKKQLVPYLDPSVQIVKLIYLGNILTDETKLGPSNQPIIGDKGTVIRVKKGGVIQAMTTKLC
;
A
#
# COMPACT_ATOMS: atom_id res chain seq x y z
N MET A 1 27.21 -31.21 13.12
CA MET A 1 26.22 -30.34 12.42
C MET A 1 26.81 -28.94 12.35
N ARG A 2 26.69 -28.29 11.19
CA ARG A 2 27.68 -27.36 10.62
C ARG A 2 27.84 -26.04 11.40
N ILE A 3 29.12 -25.72 11.61
CA ILE A 3 29.68 -24.51 12.19
C ILE A 3 29.70 -23.39 11.13
N ASN A 4 29.43 -22.18 11.59
CA ASN A 4 29.63 -20.88 10.96
C ASN A 4 30.83 -20.81 10.00
N GLN A 5 30.63 -20.35 8.76
CA GLN A 5 31.69 -19.67 8.00
C GLN A 5 31.11 -18.50 7.20
N ALA A 6 31.53 -17.32 7.65
CA ALA A 6 31.30 -16.02 7.08
C ALA A 6 32.15 -15.78 5.82
N LEU A 7 31.64 -14.87 4.98
CA LEU A 7 32.34 -13.93 4.11
C LEU A 7 33.62 -14.40 3.38
N ARG A 8 33.49 -14.61 2.07
CA ARG A 8 34.59 -14.45 1.11
C ARG A 8 34.31 -13.27 0.20
N ILE A 9 34.86 -12.12 0.59
CA ILE A 9 35.10 -10.97 -0.27
C ILE A 9 36.43 -11.23 -1.00
N LEU A 10 36.40 -11.26 -2.33
CA LEU A 10 37.57 -11.24 -3.20
C LEU A 10 37.25 -10.20 -4.28
N ILE A 11 37.53 -8.91 -4.04
CA ILE A 11 38.78 -8.23 -4.41
C ILE A 11 39.25 -8.62 -5.83
N GLN A 12 38.92 -7.77 -6.81
CA GLN A 12 39.71 -7.60 -8.02
C GLN A 12 40.23 -6.16 -8.04
N HIS A 13 41.54 -6.04 -7.80
CA HIS A 13 42.33 -4.81 -7.92
C HIS A 13 42.76 -4.58 -9.38
N LYS A 14 42.60 -3.34 -9.86
CA LYS A 14 43.50 -2.69 -10.84
C LYS A 14 43.27 -1.18 -10.75
N LYS A 15 43.98 -0.41 -9.90
CA LYS A 15 45.39 0.06 -9.89
C LYS A 15 45.62 1.30 -10.78
N GLN A 16 45.87 2.44 -10.13
CA GLN A 16 46.71 3.63 -10.46
C GLN A 16 46.18 4.77 -9.55
N ASP A 17 46.72 5.06 -8.36
CA ASP A 17 48.06 5.55 -7.94
C ASP A 17 48.46 6.89 -8.57
N ASP A 18 48.31 7.97 -7.80
CA ASP A 18 49.39 8.95 -7.60
C ASP A 18 49.12 9.86 -6.37
N THR A 19 49.86 9.58 -5.29
CA THR A 19 50.61 10.48 -4.39
C THR A 19 49.98 11.77 -3.81
N ILE A 20 49.85 11.85 -2.46
CA ILE A 20 50.44 12.84 -1.50
C ILE A 20 49.82 12.64 -0.08
N SER A 21 50.66 12.53 0.95
CA SER A 21 50.36 12.64 2.41
C SER A 21 51.01 13.94 2.96
N PRO A 22 50.81 14.44 4.20
CA PRO A 22 50.03 13.92 5.36
C PRO A 22 49.14 14.98 6.10
N SER A 23 48.32 14.49 7.04
CA SER A 23 47.95 15.11 8.34
C SER A 23 47.36 16.54 8.41
N SER A 24 46.10 16.66 8.88
CA SER A 24 45.76 17.32 10.16
C SER A 24 44.23 17.48 10.35
N TYR A 25 43.78 17.22 11.58
CA TYR A 25 42.47 17.55 12.18
C TYR A 25 42.04 19.02 11.84
N ARG A 26 40.76 19.47 11.71
CA ARG A 26 39.45 19.16 12.35
C ARG A 26 38.34 20.13 11.75
N PRO A 27 37.08 20.24 12.26
CA PRO A 27 35.80 19.62 11.86
C PRO A 27 34.73 20.63 11.30
N VAL A 28 33.42 20.27 11.33
CA VAL A 28 32.15 21.01 11.01
C VAL A 28 31.86 21.14 9.48
N ASP A 29 30.72 20.77 8.90
CA ASP A 29 29.31 20.91 9.30
C ASP A 29 28.40 19.76 8.81
N ASN A 30 27.19 19.75 9.32
CA ASN A 30 26.31 18.60 9.50
C ASN A 30 25.25 18.58 8.38
N GLU A 31 25.37 17.68 7.41
CA GLU A 31 24.25 17.37 6.49
C GLU A 31 23.98 15.87 6.49
N THR A 32 23.29 15.43 7.54
CA THR A 32 22.68 14.10 7.58
C THR A 32 21.58 14.08 6.52
N TYR A 33 21.85 13.42 5.39
CA TYR A 33 20.87 13.08 4.38
C TYR A 33 19.66 12.42 5.03
N TYR A 34 18.55 13.15 5.13
CA TYR A 34 17.25 12.57 5.42
C TYR A 34 16.84 11.71 4.22
N THR A 35 17.16 10.42 4.23
CA THR A 35 16.37 9.46 3.47
C THR A 35 14.99 9.42 4.11
N PRO A 36 13.91 9.83 3.43
CA PRO A 36 12.57 9.59 3.94
C PRO A 36 12.42 8.08 4.17
N PRO A 37 11.71 7.63 5.22
CA PRO A 37 11.50 6.22 5.43
C PRO A 37 10.79 5.65 4.19
N THR A 38 11.51 4.83 3.42
CA THR A 38 10.93 4.03 2.34
C THR A 38 9.89 3.15 3.00
N THR A 39 8.63 3.59 2.89
CA THR A 39 7.48 2.81 3.35
C THR A 39 7.55 1.48 2.62
N PRO A 40 7.47 0.32 3.30
CA PRO A 40 7.41 -0.95 2.59
C PRO A 40 6.21 -0.87 1.64
N ILE A 41 6.50 -0.90 0.33
CA ILE A 41 5.48 -1.03 -0.68
C ILE A 41 4.93 -2.44 -0.47
N LEU A 42 3.86 -2.57 0.30
CA LEU A 42 3.04 -3.77 0.29
C LEU A 42 2.54 -3.88 -1.15
N GLU A 43 3.22 -4.69 -1.94
CA GLU A 43 2.84 -4.97 -3.31
C GLU A 43 1.56 -5.80 -3.26
N PHE A 44 0.42 -5.11 -3.27
CA PHE A 44 -0.87 -5.77 -3.31
C PHE A 44 -1.03 -6.39 -4.71
N ASP A 45 -0.87 -7.71 -4.80
CA ASP A 45 -1.00 -8.47 -6.06
C ASP A 45 -2.29 -8.14 -6.82
N TYR A 46 -3.36 -7.78 -6.09
CA TYR A 46 -4.62 -7.30 -6.63
C TYR A 46 -5.08 -5.98 -5.98
N ALA A 47 -4.44 -4.87 -6.33
CA ALA A 47 -4.86 -3.54 -5.88
C ALA A 47 -6.08 -2.99 -6.64
N ILE A 48 -6.98 -2.34 -5.91
CA ILE A 48 -8.03 -1.45 -6.43
C ILE A 48 -7.84 -0.04 -5.87
N THR A 49 -8.53 0.93 -6.46
CA THR A 49 -8.51 2.33 -6.02
C THR A 49 -9.85 2.72 -5.41
N ILE A 50 -9.84 3.26 -4.20
CA ILE A 50 -10.97 3.97 -3.62
C ILE A 50 -10.76 5.46 -3.84
N ARG A 51 -11.66 6.10 -4.58
CA ARG A 51 -11.64 7.54 -4.82
C ARG A 51 -12.60 8.25 -3.88
N LEU A 52 -12.07 9.08 -2.98
CA LEU A 52 -12.88 9.95 -2.14
C LEU A 52 -13.49 11.06 -3.00
N THR A 53 -14.81 11.04 -3.21
CA THR A 53 -15.47 11.94 -4.17
C THR A 53 -15.39 13.41 -3.76
N ASN A 54 -15.34 13.70 -2.45
CA ASN A 54 -15.28 15.06 -1.91
C ASN A 54 -13.90 15.74 -2.08
N THR A 55 -12.82 14.95 -2.07
CA THR A 55 -11.43 15.46 -2.10
C THR A 55 -10.70 15.11 -3.39
N GLY A 56 -11.22 14.17 -4.18
CA GLY A 56 -10.52 13.59 -5.33
C GLY A 56 -9.34 12.69 -4.95
N LYS A 57 -9.13 12.44 -3.65
CA LYS A 57 -8.00 11.63 -3.15
C LYS A 57 -8.23 10.15 -3.48
N ASP A 58 -7.20 9.53 -4.04
CA ASP A 58 -7.18 8.10 -4.36
C ASP A 58 -6.42 7.32 -3.28
N ILE A 59 -7.05 6.25 -2.79
CA ILE A 59 -6.51 5.35 -1.76
C ILE A 59 -6.43 3.95 -2.36
N LYS A 60 -5.25 3.34 -2.37
CA LYS A 60 -5.07 1.97 -2.86
C LYS A 60 -5.42 0.96 -1.77
N ILE A 61 -6.21 -0.03 -2.11
CA ILE A 61 -6.58 -1.15 -1.23
C ILE A 61 -6.30 -2.45 -1.96
N GLY A 62 -5.61 -3.39 -1.30
CA GLY A 62 -5.46 -4.74 -1.79
C GLY A 62 -6.70 -5.58 -1.57
N LEU A 63 -7.15 -6.30 -2.60
CA LEU A 63 -8.15 -7.35 -2.49
C LEU A 63 -7.48 -8.71 -2.35
N ALA A 64 -8.08 -9.59 -1.55
CA ALA A 64 -7.72 -11.00 -1.53
C ALA A 64 -8.13 -11.64 -2.86
N THR A 65 -7.23 -12.41 -3.48
CA THR A 65 -7.55 -13.18 -4.69
C THR A 65 -8.33 -14.45 -4.37
N GLU A 66 -8.21 -14.95 -3.16
CA GLU A 66 -8.91 -16.13 -2.65
C GLU A 66 -9.80 -15.76 -1.43
N PRO A 67 -10.84 -16.57 -1.13
CA PRO A 67 -11.63 -16.39 0.08
C PRO A 67 -10.78 -16.51 1.36
N PRO A 68 -11.12 -15.78 2.45
CA PRO A 68 -12.27 -14.91 2.60
C PRO A 68 -12.07 -13.54 1.92
N TYR A 69 -13.02 -13.16 1.08
CA TYR A 69 -12.99 -11.86 0.39
C TYR A 69 -13.26 -10.70 1.35
N LEU A 70 -12.69 -9.54 1.03
CA LEU A 70 -12.80 -8.34 1.84
C LEU A 70 -14.21 -7.73 1.70
N SER A 71 -14.88 -7.49 2.82
CA SER A 71 -16.19 -6.82 2.83
C SER A 71 -16.08 -5.30 2.77
N VAL A 72 -17.14 -4.65 2.30
CA VAL A 72 -17.29 -3.20 2.31
C VAL A 72 -17.15 -2.63 3.73
N ALA A 73 -17.70 -3.30 4.75
CA ALA A 73 -17.50 -2.88 6.15
C ALA A 73 -16.01 -2.81 6.54
N ASN A 74 -15.23 -3.81 6.13
CA ASN A 74 -13.79 -3.84 6.42
C ASN A 74 -13.03 -2.79 5.60
N ILE A 75 -13.43 -2.55 4.36
CA ILE A 75 -12.89 -1.46 3.55
C ILE A 75 -13.13 -0.12 4.22
N LYS A 76 -14.35 0.15 4.70
CA LYS A 76 -14.67 1.39 5.42
C LYS A 76 -13.77 1.60 6.63
N LYS A 77 -13.47 0.54 7.40
CA LYS A 77 -12.51 0.60 8.52
C LYS A 77 -11.10 0.97 8.05
N GLN A 78 -10.64 0.42 6.93
CA GLN A 78 -9.34 0.78 6.34
C GLN A 78 -9.30 2.23 5.82
N LEU A 79 -10.46 2.82 5.49
CA LEU A 79 -10.54 4.20 5.04
C LEU A 79 -10.45 5.20 6.19
N VAL A 80 -10.85 4.84 7.42
CA VAL A 80 -10.91 5.75 8.59
C VAL A 80 -9.67 6.65 8.74
N PRO A 81 -8.42 6.15 8.64
CA PRO A 81 -7.21 6.99 8.78
C PRO A 81 -7.06 8.08 7.71
N TYR A 82 -7.78 7.97 6.60
CA TYR A 82 -7.73 8.90 5.48
C TYR A 82 -8.92 9.87 5.47
N LEU A 83 -9.88 9.70 6.37
CA LEU A 83 -11.08 10.53 6.46
C LEU A 83 -10.91 11.65 7.47
N ASP A 84 -11.61 12.75 7.24
CA ASP A 84 -11.76 13.82 8.22
C ASP A 84 -12.54 13.29 9.45
N PRO A 85 -12.12 13.58 10.69
CA PRO A 85 -12.80 13.12 11.91
C PRO A 85 -14.29 13.49 11.98
N SER A 86 -14.73 14.53 11.26
CA SER A 86 -16.13 14.94 11.18
C SER A 86 -16.99 14.10 10.22
N VAL A 87 -16.38 13.19 9.44
CA VAL A 87 -17.10 12.25 8.57
C VAL A 87 -17.77 11.18 9.42
N GLN A 88 -19.09 11.09 9.32
CA GLN A 88 -19.87 10.08 10.04
C GLN A 88 -20.34 8.95 9.14
N ILE A 89 -20.57 9.23 7.85
CA ILE A 89 -21.12 8.25 6.91
C ILE A 89 -20.21 8.13 5.70
N VAL A 90 -19.91 6.89 5.33
CA VAL A 90 -19.20 6.54 4.09
C VAL A 90 -20.06 5.59 3.27
N LYS A 91 -20.36 5.96 2.03
CA LYS A 91 -21.04 5.11 1.05
C LYS A 91 -20.07 4.75 -0.06
N LEU A 92 -19.88 3.45 -0.29
CA LEU A 92 -19.09 2.97 -1.42
C LEU A 92 -20.01 2.74 -2.62
N ILE A 93 -19.60 3.22 -3.79
CA ILE A 93 -20.36 3.17 -5.02
C ILE A 93 -19.49 2.54 -6.11
N TYR A 94 -20.01 1.51 -6.76
CA TYR A 94 -19.34 0.85 -7.88
C TYR A 94 -20.33 0.64 -9.03
N LEU A 95 -19.96 1.12 -10.22
CA LEU A 95 -20.78 1.07 -11.43
C LEU A 95 -22.22 1.58 -11.19
N GLY A 96 -22.37 2.69 -10.46
CA GLY A 96 -23.65 3.31 -10.14
C GLY A 96 -24.43 2.69 -8.98
N ASN A 97 -23.96 1.57 -8.40
CA ASN A 97 -24.64 0.88 -7.31
C ASN A 97 -24.01 1.21 -5.95
N ILE A 98 -24.83 1.55 -4.96
CA ILE A 98 -24.39 1.69 -3.57
C ILE A 98 -24.18 0.29 -2.99
N LEU A 99 -22.98 0.05 -2.46
CA LEU A 99 -22.61 -1.24 -1.88
C LEU A 99 -23.00 -1.30 -0.40
N THR A 100 -23.58 -2.43 0.01
CA THR A 100 -23.92 -2.70 1.41
C THR A 100 -22.70 -3.18 2.18
N ASP A 101 -22.73 -3.07 3.51
CA ASP A 101 -21.60 -3.45 4.38
C ASP A 101 -21.21 -4.93 4.28
N GLU A 102 -22.17 -5.79 3.99
CA GLU A 102 -22.01 -7.24 3.78
C GLU A 102 -21.45 -7.60 2.40
N THR A 103 -21.53 -6.67 1.43
CA THR A 103 -21.02 -6.89 0.09
C THR A 103 -19.52 -7.16 0.15
N LYS A 104 -19.08 -8.23 -0.51
CA LYS A 104 -17.66 -8.60 -0.59
C LYS A 104 -17.09 -8.23 -1.96
N LEU A 105 -15.81 -7.88 -1.99
CA LEU A 105 -15.09 -7.57 -3.22
C LEU A 105 -14.08 -8.67 -3.55
N GLY A 106 -14.23 -9.24 -4.73
CA GLY A 106 -13.33 -10.25 -5.26
C GLY A 106 -12.74 -9.84 -6.61
N PRO A 107 -11.67 -10.51 -7.05
CA PRO A 107 -11.04 -10.26 -8.33
C PRO A 107 -11.97 -10.64 -9.48
N SER A 108 -11.96 -9.88 -10.58
CA SER A 108 -12.82 -10.16 -11.73
C SER A 108 -12.35 -11.30 -12.63
N ASN A 109 -11.07 -11.65 -12.56
CA ASN A 109 -10.42 -12.64 -13.44
C ASN A 109 -10.48 -14.07 -12.90
N GLN A 110 -11.13 -14.30 -11.76
CA GLN A 110 -11.26 -15.62 -11.15
C GLN A 110 -12.73 -15.94 -10.88
N PRO A 111 -13.13 -17.23 -10.93
CA PRO A 111 -14.42 -17.66 -10.44
C PRO A 111 -14.52 -17.37 -8.93
N ILE A 112 -15.70 -16.97 -8.47
CA ILE A 112 -15.97 -16.80 -7.04
C ILE A 112 -16.11 -18.20 -6.44
N ILE A 113 -15.26 -18.54 -5.48
CA ILE A 113 -15.25 -19.85 -4.83
C ILE A 113 -15.78 -19.72 -3.41
N GLY A 114 -16.66 -20.63 -2.98
CA GLY A 114 -16.94 -20.87 -1.56
C GLY A 114 -17.73 -19.80 -0.80
N ASP A 115 -18.21 -18.74 -1.46
CA ASP A 115 -18.95 -17.66 -0.78
C ASP A 115 -20.46 -17.73 -1.08
N LYS A 116 -21.28 -17.81 -0.02
CA LYS A 116 -22.75 -17.78 -0.13
C LYS A 116 -23.32 -16.35 -0.17
N GLY A 117 -22.47 -15.33 0.01
CA GLY A 117 -22.87 -13.92 0.03
C GLY A 117 -22.73 -13.23 -1.33
N THR A 118 -23.22 -11.98 -1.40
CA THR A 118 -23.06 -11.11 -2.57
C THR A 118 -21.59 -10.71 -2.73
N VAL A 119 -20.89 -11.36 -3.66
CA VAL A 119 -19.54 -10.99 -4.07
C VAL A 119 -19.59 -10.20 -5.37
N ILE A 120 -19.10 -8.97 -5.34
CA ILE A 120 -18.93 -8.14 -6.52
C ILE A 120 -17.51 -8.31 -7.05
N ARG A 121 -17.43 -8.52 -8.36
CA ARG A 121 -16.17 -8.65 -9.08
C ARG A 121 -15.65 -7.29 -9.51
N VAL A 122 -14.45 -6.95 -9.05
CA VAL A 122 -13.77 -5.70 -9.38
C VAL A 122 -12.51 -6.01 -10.17
N LYS A 123 -12.26 -5.27 -11.26
CA LYS A 123 -11.04 -5.43 -12.06
C LYS A 123 -9.82 -4.92 -11.28
N LYS A 124 -8.64 -5.49 -11.56
CA LYS A 124 -7.37 -4.97 -11.04
C LYS A 124 -7.20 -3.53 -11.49
N GLY A 125 -6.86 -2.64 -10.56
CA GLY A 125 -6.80 -1.19 -10.80
C GLY A 125 -8.17 -0.51 -10.96
N GLY A 126 -9.27 -1.23 -10.77
CA GLY A 126 -10.62 -0.68 -10.81
C GLY A 126 -10.85 0.39 -9.75
N VAL A 127 -11.79 1.29 -10.02
CA VAL A 127 -12.11 2.42 -9.13
C VAL A 127 -13.47 2.20 -8.46
N ILE A 128 -13.51 2.39 -7.15
CA ILE A 128 -14.73 2.48 -6.35
C ILE A 128 -14.81 3.89 -5.81
N GLN A 129 -15.96 4.53 -5.96
CA GLN A 129 -16.19 5.87 -5.42
C GLN A 129 -16.59 5.77 -3.96
N ALA A 130 -16.06 6.67 -3.13
CA ALA A 130 -16.40 6.79 -1.73
C ALA A 130 -16.99 8.19 -1.48
N MET A 131 -18.31 8.21 -1.26
CA MET A 131 -19.02 9.42 -0.85
C MET A 131 -19.02 9.49 0.67
N THR A 132 -18.55 10.62 1.20
CA THR A 132 -18.47 10.89 2.64
C THR A 132 -19.45 11.99 3.02
N THR A 133 -20.17 11.81 4.12
CA THR A 133 -21.11 12.81 4.65
C THR A 133 -20.73 13.19 6.07
N LYS A 134 -20.71 14.50 6.33
CA LYS A 134 -20.61 15.10 7.67
C LYS A 134 -22.04 15.35 8.15
N LEU A 135 -22.35 15.01 9.39
CA LEU A 135 -23.57 15.48 10.05
C LEU A 135 -23.23 16.82 10.68
N CYS A 136 -23.83 17.89 10.15
CA CYS A 136 -23.70 19.25 10.64
C CYS A 136 -24.44 19.42 11.97
#